data_AF-A0A317YLP5-F1
#
_entry.id   AF-A0A317YLP5-F1
#
_cell.length_a   1.000
_cell.length_b   1.000
_cell.length_c   1.000
_cell.angle_alpha   90.00
_cell.angle_beta   90.00
_cell.angle_gamma   90.00
#
_symmetry.space_group_name_H-M   'P 1'
#
loop_
_entity.id
_entity.type
_entity.pdbx_description
1 polymer ?
#
loop_
_entity_poly.entity_id
_entity_poly.type
_entity_poly.pdbx_seq_one_letter_code
_entity_poly.pdbx_strand_id
1 'polypeptide(L)' 'VKRIEKYGAFVGLLPGKDALLHISQISKNRIEKVEDVLKIGDTIEVKITEIDKQGRVNASHRALEE' A
#
# COMPACT_ATOMS: atom_id res chain seq x y z
N VAL A 1 8.09 0.17 2.94
CA VAL A 1 7.35 1.36 2.45
C VAL A 1 8.34 2.37 1.90
N LYS A 2 8.10 2.92 0.71
CA LYS A 2 9.03 3.84 0.03
C LYS A 2 8.60 5.31 0.13
N ARG A 3 7.31 5.58 0.01
CA ARG A 3 6.72 6.92 0.13
C ARG A 3 5.32 6.84 0.72
N ILE A 4 4.92 7.85 1.48
CA ILE A 4 3.59 7.95 2.09
C ILE A 4 2.95 9.25 1.61
N GLU A 5 1.68 9.17 1.25
CA GLU A 5 0.83 10.29 0.85
C GLU A 5 -0.44 10.28 1.71
N LYS A 6 -1.21 11.37 1.68
CA LYS A 6 -2.42 11.49 2.52
C LYS A 6 -3.51 10.46 2.20
N TYR A 7 -3.55 9.97 0.96
CA TYR A 7 -4.55 9.04 0.45
C TYR A 7 -4.03 7.59 0.34
N GLY A 8 -2.75 7.33 0.60
CA GLY A 8 -2.17 5.99 0.47
C GLY A 8 -0.66 5.94 0.70
N ALA A 9 -0.09 4.74 0.58
CA ALA A 9 1.35 4.50 0.67
C ALA A 9 1.87 3.80 -0.58
N PHE A 10 3.04 4.23 -1.06
CA PHE A 10 3.79 3.54 -2.09
C PHE A 10 4.79 2.59 -1.46
N VAL A 11 4.67 1.30 -1.77
CA VAL A 11 5.53 0.22 -1.32
C VAL A 11 6.33 -0.28 -2.52
N GLY A 12 7.65 -0.13 -2.48
CA GLY A 12 8.52 -0.71 -3.50
C GLY A 12 8.55 -2.24 -3.35
N LEU A 13 8.12 -2.97 -4.36
CA LEU A 13 8.17 -4.44 -4.36
C LEU A 13 9.49 -4.94 -4.97
N LEU A 14 9.84 -4.38 -6.13
CA LEU A 14 10.96 -4.80 -6.97
C LEU A 14 11.58 -3.56 -7.65
N PRO A 15 12.85 -3.60 -8.08
CA PRO A 15 13.43 -2.50 -8.85
C PRO A 15 12.61 -2.25 -10.13
N GLY A 16 11.98 -1.08 -10.21
CA GLY A 16 11.11 -0.67 -11.33
C GLY A 16 9.62 -0.97 -11.15
N LYS A 17 9.19 -1.53 -10.01
CA LYS A 17 7.77 -1.71 -9.68
C LYS A 17 7.43 -1.18 -8.30
N ASP A 18 6.49 -0.23 -8.27
CA ASP A 18 5.93 0.34 -7.05
C ASP A 18 4.47 -0.10 -6.90
N ALA A 19 4.14 -0.57 -5.71
CA ALA A 19 2.78 -0.87 -5.31
C ALA A 19 2.14 0.33 -4.61
N LEU A 20 0.93 0.70 -5.04
CA LEU A 20 0.08 1.66 -4.38
C LEU A 20 -0.89 0.93 -3.46
N LEU A 21 -0.79 1.26 -2.17
CA LEU A 21 -1.71 0.85 -1.13
C LEU A 21 -2.61 2.03 -0.77
N HIS A 22 -3.89 1.94 -1.13
CA HIS A 22 -4.85 3.00 -0.82
C HIS A 22 -5.20 3.02 0.66
N ILE A 23 -5.45 4.18 1.27
CA ILE A 23 -5.79 4.31 2.71
C ILE A 23 -6.97 3.42 3.11
N SER A 24 -7.97 3.30 2.23
CA SER A 24 -9.14 2.43 2.41
C SER A 24 -8.83 0.93 2.36
N GLN A 25 -7.66 0.56 1.83
CA GLN A 25 -7.19 -0.82 1.69
C GLN A 25 -6.17 -1.21 2.77
N ILE A 26 -5.71 -0.23 3.58
CA ILE A 26 -4.79 -0.48 4.70
C ILE A 26 -5.54 -1.18 5.84
N SER A 27 -6.74 -0.73 6.18
CA SER A 27 -7.50 -1.34 7.26
C SER A 27 -8.99 -1.09 7.10
N LYS A 28 -9.83 -1.94 7.70
CA LYS A 28 -11.29 -1.76 7.75
C LYS A 28 -11.70 -0.54 8.59
N ASN A 29 -10.84 -0.12 9.50
CA ASN A 29 -11.07 1.02 10.37
C ASN A 29 -10.86 2.35 9.63
N ARG A 30 -11.57 3.39 10.05
CA ARG A 30 -11.41 4.74 9.51
C ARG A 30 -10.05 5.30 9.95
N ILE A 31 -9.07 5.17 9.07
CA ILE A 31 -7.75 5.76 9.24
C ILE A 31 -7.81 7.19 8.69
N GLU A 32 -7.46 8.19 9.50
CA GLU A 32 -7.36 9.59 9.05
C GLU A 32 -6.01 9.91 8.43
N LYS A 33 -4.94 9.25 8.90
CA LYS A 33 -3.57 9.47 8.44
C LYS A 33 -2.87 8.14 8.19
N VAL A 34 -2.38 7.97 6.97
CA VAL A 34 -1.57 6.80 6.59
C VAL A 34 -0.29 6.71 7.43
N GLU A 35 0.29 7.86 7.80
CA GLU A 35 1.52 7.95 8.59
C GLU A 35 1.41 7.38 10.02
N ASP A 36 0.19 7.25 10.53
CA ASP A 36 -0.06 6.72 11.88
C ASP A 36 0.04 5.19 11.90
N VAL A 37 -0.38 4.56 10.80
CA VAL A 37 -0.39 3.10 10.60
C VAL A 37 0.81 2.60 9.82
N LEU A 38 1.38 3.42 8.94
CA LEU A 38 2.50 3.06 8.08
C LEU A 38 3.62 4.07 8.24
N LYS A 39 4.86 3.57 8.30
CA LYS A 39 6.07 4.39 8.37
C LYS A 39 6.97 4.14 7.17
N ILE A 40 7.76 5.14 6.80
CA ILE A 40 8.75 4.98 5.73
C ILE A 40 9.80 3.96 6.21
N GLY A 41 10.13 2.98 5.37
CA GLY A 41 10.99 1.86 5.74
C GLY A 41 10.27 0.68 6.40
N ASP A 42 8.97 0.80 6.70
CA ASP A 42 8.22 -0.28 7.34
C ASP A 42 7.98 -1.46 6.38
N THR A 43 7.94 -2.68 6.93
CA THR A 43 7.80 -3.91 6.16
C THR A 43 6.39 -4.44 6.36
N ILE A 44 5.52 -4.12 5.41
CA ILE A 44 4.10 -4.46 5.43
C ILE A 44 3.86 -5.52 4.37
N GLU A 45 3.13 -6.57 4.76
CA GLU A 45 2.60 -7.55 3.82
C GLU A 45 1.33 -6.99 3.15
N VAL A 46 1.24 -7.11 1.83
CA VAL A 46 0.05 -6.74 1.06
C VAL A 46 -0.21 -7.77 -0.01
N LYS A 47 -1.49 -7.99 -0.32
CA LYS A 47 -1.90 -8.83 -1.45
C LYS A 47 -2.05 -7.96 -2.69
N ILE A 48 -1.41 -8.37 -3.78
CA ILE A 48 -1.56 -7.70 -5.07
C ILE A 48 -2.92 -8.07 -5.64
N THR A 49 -3.75 -7.07 -5.90
CA THR A 49 -5.08 -7.24 -6.48
C THR A 49 -5.09 -6.93 -7.96
N GLU A 50 -4.29 -5.95 -8.41
CA GLU A 50 -4.25 -5.53 -9.81
C GLU A 50 -2.87 -5.01 -10.20
N ILE A 51 -2.51 -5.18 -11.47
CA ILE A 51 -1.25 -4.67 -12.03
C ILE A 51 -1.59 -3.89 -13.30
N ASP A 52 -1.26 -2.60 -13.30
CA ASP A 52 -1.46 -1.73 -14.45
C ASP A 52 -0.30 -1.85 -15.44
N LYS A 53 -0.58 -1.60 -16.73
CA LYS A 53 0.43 -1.62 -17.81
C LYS A 53 1.50 -0.52 -17.64
N GLN A 54 1.24 0.53 -16.86
CA GLN A 54 2.25 1.53 -16.48
C GLN A 54 3.20 1.05 -15.37
N GLY A 55 3.08 -0.18 -14.87
CA GLY A 55 3.94 -0.73 -13.81
C GLY A 55 3.50 -0.37 -12.39
N ARG A 56 2.36 0.29 -12.24
CA ARG A 56 1.73 0.52 -10.93
C ARG A 56 1.02 -0.74 -10.49
N VAL A 57 1.30 -1.19 -9.28
CA VAL A 57 0.67 -2.38 -8.71
C VAL A 57 -0.33 -1.93 -7.65
N ASN A 58 -1.60 -2.27 -7.75
CA ASN A 58 -2.54 -2.04 -6.65
C ASN A 58 -2.40 -3.16 -5.64
N ALA A 59 -2.24 -2.78 -4.38
CA ALA A 59 -2.12 -3.73 -3.30
C ALA A 59 -3.11 -3.42 -2.17
N SER A 60 -3.56 -4.47 -1.50
CA SER A 60 -4.53 -4.41 -0.41
C SER A 60 -4.01 -5.19 0.79
N HIS A 61 -3.97 -4.54 1.95
CA HIS A 61 -3.61 -5.21 3.20
C HIS A 61 -4.78 -6.04 3.72
N ARG A 62 -6.01 -5.50 3.65
CA ARG A 62 -7.25 -6.20 4.05
C ARG A 62 -7.44 -7.56 3.37
N ALA A 63 -7.01 -7.69 2.11
CA ALA A 63 -7.19 -8.91 1.34
C ALA A 63 -6.26 -10.07 1.76
N LEU A 64 -5.34 -9.83 2.70
CA LEU A 64 -4.54 -10.88 3.35
C LEU A 64 -5.29 -11.59 4.48
N GLU A 65 -6.22 -10.91 5.13
CA GLU A 65 -7.02 -11.45 6.24
C GLU A 65 -8.31 -12.14 5.77
N GLU A 66 -8.55 -12.21 4.45
CA GLU A 66 -9.68 -12.92 3.81
C GLU A 66 -9.24 -14.22 3.14
#